data_AF-A0A060UPV5-F1
#
_entry.id   AF-A0A060UPV5-F1
#
_cell.length_a   1.000
_cell.length_b   1.000
_cell.length_c   1.000
_cell.angle_alpha   90.00
_cell.angle_beta   90.00
_cell.angle_gamma   90.00
#
_symmetry.space_group_name_H-M   'P 1'
#
loop_
_entity.id
_entity.type
_entity.pdbx_description
1 polymer ?
#
loop_
_entity_poly.entity_id
_entity_poly.type
_entity_poly.pdbx_seq_one_letter_code
_entity_poly.pdbx_strand_id
1 'polypeptide(L)'
;MLDVRKPALLAAKALPAATTGKPSIFARLQSADLSLLARKLQEKEQPEQPIFPEDAEILVTHTLNHHNRDAERAFAHTLPVGQPTPAGVNPGALYKAFRAKENPANCGKEVNLLFGQANKVAESLARSSSDLLRETESRANRCKDVDPRTKRQRQSALQMAWDYPRALVSLSANLQAARVQHDIEYLRKARFFLLRADLAWPSFVRRMHDTPEHPVNSWCARLKELQAMAETIRRGI
;
A
#
# COMPACT_ATOMS: atom_id res chain seq x y z
N MET A 1 5.92 64.02 5.87
CA MET A 1 5.13 64.64 4.79
C MET A 1 4.41 63.50 4.10
N LEU A 2 3.14 63.25 4.44
CA LEU A 2 1.94 63.68 3.66
C LEU A 2 2.03 63.15 2.20
N ASP A 3 1.09 62.40 1.63
CA ASP A 3 -0.28 62.15 2.02
C ASP A 3 -0.96 61.16 1.02
N VAL A 4 -1.93 60.40 1.53
CA VAL A 4 -3.22 59.95 0.95
C VAL A 4 -3.32 59.47 -0.54
N ARG A 5 -3.87 58.26 -0.80
CA ARG A 5 -5.32 58.00 -1.09
C ARG A 5 -5.65 56.57 -1.54
N LYS A 6 -6.79 56.14 -0.99
CA LYS A 6 -7.57 54.90 -1.12
C LYS A 6 -8.34 54.78 -2.47
N PRO A 7 -8.96 53.61 -2.75
CA PRO A 7 -9.59 53.26 -4.02
C PRO A 7 -11.09 53.66 -4.12
N ALA A 8 -11.63 53.70 -5.34
CA ALA A 8 -13.07 53.80 -5.65
C ALA A 8 -13.40 52.77 -6.77
N LEU A 9 -14.32 51.81 -6.65
CA LEU A 9 -15.80 51.79 -6.50
C LEU A 9 -16.61 52.29 -7.71
N LEU A 10 -17.55 51.41 -8.13
CA LEU A 10 -18.77 51.60 -8.93
C LEU A 10 -18.58 51.60 -10.47
N ALA A 11 -19.46 51.02 -11.31
CA ALA A 11 -20.91 50.89 -11.16
C ALA A 11 -21.52 49.70 -11.94
N ALA A 12 -22.65 49.23 -11.42
CA ALA A 12 -23.62 48.37 -12.09
C ALA A 12 -24.42 49.13 -13.17
N LYS A 13 -24.95 48.40 -14.15
CA LYS A 13 -26.11 48.83 -14.95
C LYS A 13 -26.99 47.62 -15.30
N ALA A 14 -28.28 47.89 -15.32
CA ALA A 14 -29.38 46.98 -15.05
C ALA A 14 -30.05 46.34 -16.30
N LEU A 15 -30.77 45.25 -16.00
CA LEU A 15 -31.91 44.56 -16.64
C LEU A 15 -32.84 45.35 -17.60
N PRO A 16 -33.64 44.65 -18.44
CA PRO A 16 -35.03 44.24 -18.10
C PRO A 16 -35.33 42.75 -18.43
N ALA A 17 -36.05 41.98 -17.59
CA ALA A 17 -37.53 41.79 -17.50
C ALA A 17 -38.16 41.28 -18.82
N ALA A 18 -39.08 40.32 -18.89
CA ALA A 18 -39.68 39.32 -18.00
C ALA A 18 -40.51 38.41 -18.94
N THR A 19 -40.63 37.11 -18.66
CA THR A 19 -41.82 36.36 -19.12
C THR A 19 -42.14 35.20 -18.18
N THR A 20 -43.34 35.30 -17.64
CA THR A 20 -44.09 34.36 -16.84
C THR A 20 -44.45 33.12 -17.65
N GLY A 21 -44.16 31.94 -17.09
CA GLY A 21 -44.56 30.65 -17.66
C GLY A 21 -44.48 29.58 -16.59
N LYS A 22 -45.62 28.94 -16.28
CA LYS A 22 -45.85 27.93 -15.25
C LYS A 22 -44.68 26.93 -15.10
N PRO A 23 -44.30 26.51 -13.87
CA PRO A 23 -43.32 25.44 -13.73
C PRO A 23 -43.90 24.15 -14.32
N SER A 24 -43.22 23.65 -15.35
CA SER A 24 -43.48 22.36 -15.99
C SER A 24 -43.62 21.25 -14.95
N ILE A 25 -44.59 20.35 -15.14
CA ILE A 25 -44.79 19.15 -14.31
C ILE A 25 -43.51 18.28 -14.29
N PHE A 26 -42.66 18.38 -15.31
CA PHE A 26 -41.33 17.74 -15.36
C PHE A 26 -40.32 18.31 -14.35
N ALA A 27 -40.47 19.56 -13.92
CA ALA A 27 -39.59 20.15 -12.89
C ALA A 27 -39.96 19.71 -11.47
N ARG A 28 -41.18 19.19 -11.24
CA ARG A 28 -41.63 18.67 -9.94
C ARG A 28 -41.30 17.19 -9.72
N LEU A 29 -41.07 16.42 -10.79
CA LEU A 29 -40.70 15.01 -10.70
C LEU A 29 -39.21 14.80 -10.45
N GLN A 30 -38.33 15.73 -10.88
CA GLN A 30 -36.89 15.62 -10.59
C GLN A 30 -36.50 16.05 -9.17
N SER A 31 -37.26 16.95 -8.53
CA SER A 31 -36.95 17.41 -7.17
C SER A 31 -37.42 16.47 -6.07
N ALA A 32 -38.48 15.69 -6.31
CA ALA A 32 -39.00 14.72 -5.35
C ALA A 32 -38.13 13.46 -5.26
N ASP A 33 -37.56 13.01 -6.38
CA ASP A 33 -36.68 11.84 -6.40
C ASP A 33 -35.29 12.15 -5.80
N LEU A 34 -34.76 13.35 -6.03
CA LEU A 34 -33.46 13.74 -5.48
C LEU A 34 -33.49 13.99 -3.96
N SER A 35 -34.64 14.39 -3.40
CA SER A 35 -34.77 14.56 -1.94
C SER A 35 -35.00 13.24 -1.20
N LEU A 36 -35.62 12.24 -1.85
CA LEU A 36 -35.71 10.87 -1.34
C LEU A 36 -34.38 10.10 -1.49
N LEU A 37 -33.64 10.31 -2.59
CA LEU A 37 -32.28 9.80 -2.75
C LEU A 37 -31.28 10.49 -1.82
N ALA A 38 -31.39 11.81 -1.61
CA ALA A 38 -30.56 12.53 -0.63
C ALA A 38 -30.88 12.10 0.81
N ARG A 39 -32.14 11.78 1.14
CA ARG A 39 -32.47 11.17 2.44
C ARG A 39 -31.97 9.73 2.56
N LYS A 40 -32.06 8.90 1.51
CA LYS A 40 -31.48 7.55 1.50
C LYS A 40 -29.95 7.53 1.48
N LEU A 41 -29.32 8.59 0.97
CA LEU A 41 -27.87 8.78 1.02
C LEU A 41 -27.43 9.36 2.38
N GLN A 42 -28.21 10.25 3.01
CA GLN A 42 -27.99 10.69 4.39
C GLN A 42 -28.27 9.59 5.43
N GLU A 43 -29.18 8.65 5.18
CA GLU A 43 -29.36 7.44 6.01
C GLU A 43 -28.23 6.42 5.82
N LYS A 44 -27.44 6.52 4.75
CA LYS A 44 -26.23 5.69 4.52
C LYS A 44 -24.91 6.39 4.86
N GLU A 45 -24.96 7.67 5.22
CA GLU A 45 -23.82 8.50 5.63
C GLU A 45 -23.97 9.03 7.06
N GLN A 46 -24.60 8.25 7.95
CA GLN A 46 -24.05 8.26 9.30
C GLN A 46 -22.77 7.43 9.23
N PRO A 47 -21.59 7.99 9.59
CA PRO A 47 -20.52 7.11 9.99
C PRO A 47 -21.10 6.28 11.11
N GLU A 48 -21.22 4.96 10.93
CA GLU A 48 -21.28 4.05 12.06
C GLU A 48 -19.99 4.34 12.83
N GLN A 49 -20.06 5.32 13.73
CA GLN A 49 -19.07 5.49 14.76
C GLN A 49 -19.04 4.12 15.42
N PRO A 50 -17.89 3.43 15.45
CA PRO A 50 -17.83 2.18 16.14
C PRO A 50 -18.30 2.49 17.56
N ILE A 51 -19.44 1.90 17.95
CA ILE A 51 -19.99 2.04 19.30
C ILE A 51 -19.00 1.30 20.19
N PHE A 52 -17.94 2.00 20.58
CA PHE A 52 -17.12 1.63 21.70
C PHE A 52 -17.63 2.49 22.84
N PRO A 53 -18.45 1.93 23.75
CA PRO A 53 -18.84 2.65 24.96
C PRO A 53 -17.55 2.96 25.74
N GLU A 54 -17.57 3.97 26.62
CA GLU A 54 -16.45 4.29 27.52
C GLU A 54 -15.90 3.05 28.26
N ASP A 55 -16.72 2.00 28.39
CA ASP A 55 -16.37 0.66 28.89
C ASP A 55 -15.31 -0.09 28.06
N ALA A 56 -15.15 0.19 26.76
CA ALA A 56 -14.21 -0.51 25.88
C ALA A 56 -12.76 -0.16 26.22
N GLU A 57 -12.50 1.09 26.60
CA GLU A 57 -11.17 1.52 27.00
C GLU A 57 -10.80 0.91 28.35
N ILE A 58 -11.75 0.83 29.28
CA ILE A 58 -11.61 0.14 30.57
C ILE A 58 -11.35 -1.36 30.34
N LEU A 59 -12.15 -2.00 29.47
CA LEU A 59 -12.01 -3.40 29.11
C LEU A 59 -10.62 -3.70 28.56
N VAL A 60 -10.15 -2.93 27.57
CA VAL A 60 -8.82 -3.08 26.95
C VAL A 60 -7.72 -2.93 27.98
N THR A 61 -7.80 -1.91 28.83
CA THR A 61 -6.76 -1.63 29.83
C THR A 61 -6.73 -2.70 30.93
N HIS A 62 -7.91 -3.15 31.37
CA HIS A 62 -8.06 -4.22 32.37
C HIS A 62 -7.55 -5.57 31.85
N THR A 63 -7.98 -5.98 30.66
CA THR A 63 -7.51 -7.24 30.04
C THR A 63 -6.02 -7.20 29.71
N LEU A 64 -5.47 -6.07 29.27
CA LEU A 64 -4.02 -5.93 29.13
C LEU A 64 -3.31 -6.12 30.47
N ASN A 65 -3.74 -5.45 31.54
CA ASN A 65 -3.11 -5.60 32.84
C ASN A 65 -3.18 -7.05 33.36
N HIS A 66 -4.31 -7.74 33.13
CA HIS A 66 -4.48 -9.15 33.48
C HIS A 66 -3.51 -10.07 32.71
N HIS A 67 -3.18 -9.72 31.47
CA HIS A 67 -2.27 -10.48 30.61
C HIS A 67 -0.86 -9.89 30.51
N ASN A 68 -0.36 -9.25 31.58
CA ASN A 68 0.99 -8.66 31.63
C ASN A 68 1.31 -7.70 30.47
N ARG A 69 0.27 -6.98 30.02
CA ARG A 69 0.30 -6.06 28.87
C ARG A 69 0.82 -6.72 27.58
N ASP A 70 0.45 -7.97 27.37
CA ASP A 70 0.61 -8.71 26.12
C ASP A 70 -0.69 -8.57 25.31
N ALA A 71 -0.62 -7.84 24.19
CA ALA A 71 -1.79 -7.53 23.39
C ALA A 71 -2.31 -8.76 22.62
N GLU A 72 -1.43 -9.69 22.25
CA GLU A 72 -1.84 -10.91 21.54
C GLU A 72 -2.59 -11.86 22.48
N ARG A 73 -2.06 -12.06 23.69
CA ARG A 73 -2.75 -12.86 24.70
C ARG A 73 -4.06 -12.23 25.14
N ALA A 74 -4.08 -10.91 25.34
CA ALA A 74 -5.30 -10.20 25.70
C ALA A 74 -6.35 -10.27 24.57
N PHE A 75 -5.95 -10.09 23.32
CA PHE A 75 -6.87 -10.22 22.19
C PHE A 75 -7.39 -11.65 22.03
N ALA A 76 -6.54 -12.67 22.11
CA ALA A 76 -6.94 -14.07 22.02
C ALA A 76 -7.88 -14.50 23.15
N HIS A 77 -7.72 -13.92 24.34
CA HIS A 77 -8.65 -14.10 25.45
C HIS A 77 -10.02 -13.43 25.19
N THR A 78 -10.01 -12.27 24.52
CA THR A 78 -11.22 -11.49 24.25
C THR A 78 -12.02 -12.02 23.06
N LEU A 79 -11.34 -12.50 22.02
CA LEU A 79 -11.91 -13.09 20.81
C LEU A 79 -11.15 -14.39 20.44
N PRO A 80 -11.49 -15.51 21.08
CA PRO A 80 -10.83 -16.79 20.81
C PRO A 80 -11.10 -17.30 19.39
N VAL A 81 -10.08 -17.90 18.78
CA VAL A 81 -10.13 -18.43 17.42
C VAL A 81 -11.23 -19.49 17.30
N GLY A 82 -12.09 -19.35 16.29
CA GLY A 82 -13.18 -20.29 16.00
C GLY A 82 -14.52 -19.95 16.66
N GLN A 83 -14.58 -18.89 17.47
CA GLN A 83 -15.87 -18.38 17.97
C GLN A 83 -16.45 -17.28 17.06
N PRO A 84 -17.78 -17.23 16.89
CA PRO A 84 -18.42 -16.19 16.11
C PRO A 84 -18.18 -14.84 16.77
N THR A 85 -17.78 -13.86 15.96
CA THR A 85 -17.55 -12.49 16.44
C THR A 85 -18.88 -11.86 16.85
N PRO A 86 -18.99 -11.25 18.04
CA PRO A 86 -20.21 -10.56 18.44
C PRO A 86 -20.60 -9.47 17.43
N ALA A 87 -21.89 -9.32 17.16
CA ALA A 87 -22.39 -8.33 16.21
C ALA A 87 -21.96 -6.90 16.62
N GLY A 88 -21.45 -6.13 15.65
CA GLY A 88 -20.96 -4.76 15.89
C GLY A 88 -19.51 -4.66 16.39
N VAL A 89 -18.84 -5.78 16.72
CA VAL A 89 -17.43 -5.77 17.12
C VAL A 89 -16.54 -5.92 15.89
N ASN A 90 -15.69 -4.92 15.62
CA ASN A 90 -14.64 -5.03 14.61
C ASN A 90 -13.35 -5.58 15.24
N PRO A 91 -12.94 -6.83 14.93
CA PRO A 91 -11.74 -7.44 15.51
C PRO A 91 -10.48 -6.63 15.22
N GLY A 92 -10.40 -6.00 14.04
CA GLY A 92 -9.26 -5.18 13.64
C GLY A 92 -9.15 -3.89 14.47
N ALA A 93 -10.28 -3.25 14.79
CA ALA A 93 -10.30 -2.06 15.64
C ALA A 93 -9.94 -2.41 17.10
N LEU A 94 -10.49 -3.52 17.62
CA LEU A 94 -10.19 -4.01 18.97
C LEU A 94 -8.71 -4.39 19.11
N TYR A 95 -8.16 -5.13 18.14
CA TYR A 95 -6.75 -5.48 18.14
C TYR A 95 -5.85 -4.24 18.11
N LYS A 96 -6.19 -3.23 17.29
CA LYS A 96 -5.45 -1.94 17.29
C LYS A 96 -5.48 -1.25 18.66
N ALA A 97 -6.62 -1.25 19.35
CA ALA A 97 -6.73 -0.66 20.68
C ALA A 97 -5.84 -1.39 21.71
N PHE A 98 -5.80 -2.73 21.66
CA PHE A 98 -4.90 -3.53 22.48
C PHE A 98 -3.42 -3.24 22.21
N ARG A 99 -3.04 -3.09 20.94
CA ARG A 99 -1.66 -2.79 20.53
C ARG A 99 -1.21 -1.39 20.94
N ALA A 100 -2.10 -0.40 20.92
CA ALA A 100 -1.77 0.97 21.32
C ALA A 100 -1.33 1.08 22.79
N LYS A 101 -1.78 0.16 23.65
CA LYS A 101 -1.47 0.13 25.09
C LYS A 101 -0.56 -1.04 25.51
N GLU A 102 0.03 -1.75 24.55
CA GLU A 102 0.92 -2.89 24.82
C GLU A 102 2.22 -2.47 25.50
N ASN A 103 2.81 -3.36 26.31
CA ASN A 103 4.16 -3.16 26.82
C ASN A 103 5.18 -3.16 25.67
N PRO A 104 6.04 -2.12 25.56
CA PRO A 104 7.11 -2.06 24.56
C PRO A 104 8.03 -3.30 24.53
N ALA A 105 8.21 -3.99 25.66
CA ALA A 105 9.01 -5.21 25.73
C ALA A 105 8.40 -6.38 24.93
N ASN A 106 7.07 -6.44 24.81
CA ASN A 106 6.38 -7.48 24.04
C ASN A 106 6.35 -7.15 22.53
N CYS A 107 6.39 -5.87 22.16
CA CYS A 107 6.59 -5.42 20.78
C CYS A 107 7.87 -6.00 20.15
N GLY A 108 8.92 -6.20 20.95
CA GLY A 108 10.18 -6.77 20.48
C GLY A 108 10.06 -8.17 19.87
N LYS A 109 9.16 -9.03 20.37
CA LYS A 109 8.94 -10.37 19.82
C LYS A 109 8.32 -10.33 18.43
N GLU A 110 7.26 -9.53 18.26
CA GLU A 110 6.61 -9.35 16.96
C GLU A 110 7.55 -8.67 15.95
N VAL A 111 8.28 -7.64 16.38
CA VAL A 111 9.30 -6.97 15.55
C VAL A 111 10.33 -7.98 15.04
N ASN A 112 10.86 -8.84 15.91
CA ASN A 112 11.82 -9.87 15.53
C ASN A 112 11.20 -10.92 14.60
N LEU A 113 9.93 -11.31 14.82
CA LEU A 113 9.20 -12.24 13.96
C LEU A 113 9.01 -11.66 12.55
N LEU A 114 8.47 -10.44 12.46
CA LEU A 114 8.21 -9.75 11.20
C LEU A 114 9.52 -9.49 10.43
N PHE A 115 10.56 -9.05 11.13
CA PHE A 115 11.90 -8.91 10.57
C PHE A 115 12.42 -10.24 10.02
N GLY A 116 12.37 -11.32 10.82
CA GLY A 116 12.88 -12.62 10.41
C GLY A 116 12.17 -13.17 9.18
N GLN A 117 10.84 -13.00 9.11
CA GLN A 117 10.05 -13.40 7.95
C GLN A 117 10.37 -12.54 6.71
N ALA A 118 10.37 -11.21 6.85
CA ALA A 118 10.66 -10.29 5.75
C ALA A 118 12.09 -10.48 5.23
N ASN A 119 13.09 -10.52 6.11
CA ASN A 119 14.48 -10.65 5.72
C ASN A 119 14.77 -11.99 5.03
N LYS A 120 14.19 -13.10 5.51
CA LYS A 120 14.33 -14.40 4.84
C LYS A 120 13.80 -14.38 3.41
N VAL A 121 12.65 -13.75 3.18
CA VAL A 121 12.06 -13.63 1.84
C VAL A 121 12.90 -12.70 0.96
N ALA A 122 13.34 -11.56 1.49
CA ALA A 122 14.21 -10.63 0.77
C ALA A 122 15.52 -11.29 0.31
N GLU A 123 16.20 -12.03 1.20
CA GLU A 123 17.42 -12.76 0.86
C GLU A 123 17.18 -13.86 -0.18
N SER A 124 16.09 -14.63 -0.05
CA SER A 124 15.71 -15.67 -1.01
C SER A 124 15.46 -15.08 -2.39
N LEU A 125 14.71 -13.98 -2.46
CA LEU A 125 14.43 -13.26 -3.72
C LEU A 125 15.71 -12.65 -4.30
N ALA A 126 16.59 -12.08 -3.47
CA ALA A 126 17.84 -11.49 -3.94
C ALA A 126 18.77 -12.54 -4.59
N ARG A 127 18.86 -13.74 -3.98
CA ARG A 127 19.64 -14.85 -4.53
C ARG A 127 19.02 -15.36 -5.83
N SER A 128 17.75 -15.73 -5.81
CA SER A 128 17.06 -16.29 -6.98
C SER A 128 16.99 -15.33 -8.16
N SER A 129 16.81 -14.03 -7.92
CA SER A 129 16.87 -13.00 -8.97
C SER A 129 18.29 -12.80 -9.53
N SER A 130 19.32 -12.85 -8.68
CA SER A 130 20.71 -12.80 -9.15
C SER A 130 21.08 -14.01 -10.02
N ASP A 131 20.62 -15.21 -9.64
CA ASP A 131 20.89 -16.43 -10.39
C ASP A 131 20.17 -16.43 -11.75
N LEU A 132 18.90 -16.02 -11.78
CA LEU A 132 18.16 -15.81 -13.03
C LEU A 132 18.86 -14.80 -13.95
N LEU A 133 19.37 -13.69 -13.40
CA LEU A 133 20.05 -12.67 -14.19
C LEU A 133 21.40 -13.15 -14.73
N ARG A 134 22.17 -13.91 -13.96
CA ARG A 134 23.41 -14.54 -14.44
C ARG A 134 23.15 -15.51 -15.58
N GLU A 135 22.12 -16.34 -15.45
CA GLU A 135 21.70 -17.25 -16.53
C GLU A 135 21.27 -16.46 -17.78
N THR A 136 20.47 -15.43 -17.59
CA THR A 136 19.95 -14.59 -18.66
C THR A 136 21.05 -13.79 -19.36
N GLU A 137 22.04 -13.30 -18.63
CA GLU A 137 23.25 -12.66 -19.15
C GLU A 137 24.11 -13.64 -19.95
N SER A 138 24.31 -14.87 -19.44
CA SER A 138 25.03 -15.93 -20.14
C SER A 138 24.38 -16.27 -21.49
N ARG A 139 23.04 -16.39 -21.52
CA ARG A 139 22.27 -16.60 -22.77
C ARG A 139 22.40 -15.41 -23.72
N ALA A 140 22.25 -14.20 -23.19
CA ALA A 140 22.36 -12.95 -23.94
C ALA A 140 23.72 -12.78 -24.63
N ASN A 141 24.81 -13.17 -23.97
CA ASN A 141 26.16 -13.09 -24.51
C ASN A 141 26.43 -14.07 -25.66
N ARG A 142 25.62 -15.13 -25.80
CA ARG A 142 25.71 -16.09 -26.91
C ARG A 142 24.99 -15.60 -28.17
N CYS A 143 24.11 -14.61 -28.05
CA CYS A 143 23.42 -14.04 -29.19
C CYS A 143 24.39 -13.18 -30.02
N LYS A 144 24.54 -13.54 -31.29
CA LYS A 144 25.31 -12.74 -32.26
C LYS A 144 24.43 -11.60 -32.78
N ASP A 145 24.36 -10.51 -32.01
CA ASP A 145 23.70 -9.29 -32.46
C ASP A 145 24.53 -8.65 -33.59
N VAL A 146 24.01 -8.68 -34.82
CA VAL A 146 24.65 -8.07 -36.00
C VAL A 146 24.58 -6.54 -35.92
N ASP A 147 23.48 -6.01 -35.35
CA ASP A 147 23.25 -4.57 -35.19
C ASP A 147 23.78 -4.07 -33.83
N PRO A 148 24.67 -3.05 -33.82
CA PRO A 148 25.21 -2.48 -32.58
C PRO A 148 24.13 -1.81 -31.71
N ARG A 149 23.03 -1.32 -32.28
CA ARG A 149 21.93 -0.71 -31.50
C ARG A 149 21.21 -1.77 -30.68
N THR A 150 20.92 -2.92 -31.29
CA THR A 150 20.32 -4.09 -30.63
C THR A 150 21.18 -4.58 -29.46
N LYS A 151 22.51 -4.67 -29.65
CA LYS A 151 23.46 -5.02 -28.58
C LYS A 151 23.40 -4.05 -27.40
N ARG A 152 23.40 -2.73 -27.66
CA ARG A 152 23.29 -1.70 -26.62
C ARG A 152 21.98 -1.80 -25.84
N GLN A 153 20.87 -2.06 -26.54
CA GLN A 153 19.56 -2.20 -25.92
C GLN A 153 19.51 -3.41 -24.96
N ARG A 154 20.07 -4.55 -25.38
CA ARG A 154 20.20 -5.77 -24.57
C ARG A 154 21.03 -5.51 -23.31
N GLN A 155 22.20 -4.89 -23.46
CA GLN A 155 23.09 -4.54 -22.34
C GLN A 155 22.44 -3.56 -21.36
N SER A 156 21.76 -2.53 -21.87
CA SER A 156 21.05 -1.56 -21.03
C SER A 156 19.92 -2.20 -20.22
N ALA A 157 19.14 -3.09 -20.84
CA ALA A 157 18.08 -3.81 -20.14
C ALA A 157 18.62 -4.73 -19.02
N LEU A 158 19.73 -5.43 -19.28
CA LEU A 158 20.39 -6.25 -18.26
C LEU A 158 20.91 -5.39 -17.10
N GLN A 159 21.55 -4.26 -17.40
CA GLN A 159 22.08 -3.36 -16.37
C GLN A 159 20.97 -2.82 -15.46
N MET A 160 19.83 -2.43 -16.03
CA MET A 160 18.65 -1.99 -15.27
C MET A 160 18.02 -3.13 -14.45
N ALA A 161 17.99 -4.35 -14.99
CA ALA A 161 17.42 -5.50 -14.30
C ALA A 161 18.20 -5.86 -13.02
N TRP A 162 19.53 -5.65 -13.03
CA TRP A 162 20.39 -5.81 -11.85
C TRP A 162 20.04 -4.87 -10.68
N ASP A 163 19.25 -3.82 -10.90
CA ASP A 163 18.82 -2.94 -9.82
C ASP A 163 17.85 -3.62 -8.85
N TYR A 164 17.13 -4.65 -9.29
CA TYR A 164 16.20 -5.39 -8.42
C TYR A 164 16.89 -6.15 -7.29
N PRO A 165 17.84 -7.09 -7.54
CA PRO A 165 18.56 -7.75 -6.45
C PRO A 165 19.32 -6.75 -5.57
N ARG A 166 19.86 -5.66 -6.13
CA ARG A 166 20.51 -4.59 -5.36
C ARG A 166 19.52 -3.89 -4.42
N ALA A 167 18.33 -3.55 -4.91
CA ALA A 167 17.28 -2.94 -4.11
C ALA A 167 16.80 -3.88 -3.00
N LEU A 168 16.73 -5.20 -3.23
CA LEU A 168 16.41 -6.19 -2.20
C LEU A 168 17.49 -6.24 -1.10
N VAL A 169 18.77 -6.17 -1.46
CA VAL A 169 19.87 -6.09 -0.48
C VAL A 169 19.79 -4.80 0.34
N SER A 170 19.52 -3.66 -0.31
CA SER A 170 19.29 -2.39 0.39
C SER A 170 18.05 -2.45 1.29
N LEU A 171 16.99 -3.14 0.87
CA LEU A 171 15.79 -3.34 1.67
C LEU A 171 16.09 -4.15 2.94
N SER A 172 16.95 -5.18 2.88
CA SER A 172 17.40 -5.91 4.07
C SER A 172 18.09 -5.00 5.09
N ALA A 173 18.88 -4.02 4.65
CA ALA A 173 19.46 -3.02 5.55
C ALA A 173 18.38 -2.14 6.19
N ASN A 174 17.38 -1.71 5.41
CA ASN A 174 16.25 -0.92 5.93
C ASN A 174 15.39 -1.74 6.92
N LEU A 175 15.17 -3.03 6.66
CA LEU A 175 14.48 -3.94 7.59
C LEU A 175 15.24 -4.05 8.91
N GLN A 176 16.57 -4.14 8.88
CA GLN A 176 17.38 -4.17 10.10
C GLN A 176 17.32 -2.83 10.86
N ALA A 177 17.32 -1.69 10.16
CA ALA A 177 17.12 -0.39 10.78
C ALA A 177 15.73 -0.27 11.44
N ALA A 178 14.67 -0.67 10.73
CA ALA A 178 13.31 -0.69 11.25
C ALA A 178 13.16 -1.62 12.46
N ARG A 179 13.86 -2.75 12.48
CA ARG A 179 13.92 -3.66 13.63
C ARG A 179 14.52 -2.96 14.85
N VAL A 180 15.64 -2.24 14.70
CA VAL A 180 16.28 -1.50 15.80
C VAL A 180 15.41 -0.34 16.28
N GLN A 181 14.69 0.30 15.37
CA GLN A 181 13.76 1.41 15.66
C GLN A 181 12.39 0.92 16.18
N HIS A 182 12.15 -0.38 16.24
CA HIS A 182 10.85 -0.98 16.54
C HIS A 182 9.70 -0.48 15.64
N ASP A 183 9.99 -0.15 14.38
CA ASP A 183 8.99 0.27 13.39
C ASP A 183 8.21 -0.94 12.83
N ILE A 184 7.17 -1.32 13.56
CA ILE A 184 6.30 -2.45 13.21
C ILE A 184 5.52 -2.19 11.92
N GLU A 185 5.09 -0.95 11.67
CA GLU A 185 4.26 -0.64 10.51
C GLU A 185 5.04 -0.81 9.22
N TYR A 186 6.28 -0.30 9.19
CA TYR A 186 7.18 -0.51 8.07
C TYR A 186 7.47 -2.00 7.85
N LEU A 187 7.78 -2.75 8.92
CA LEU A 187 8.04 -4.19 8.83
C LEU A 187 6.83 -4.97 8.27
N ARG A 188 5.60 -4.61 8.65
CA ARG A 188 4.38 -5.23 8.10
C ARG A 188 4.20 -4.90 6.62
N LYS A 189 4.38 -3.64 6.22
CA LYS A 189 4.29 -3.21 4.80
C LYS A 189 5.32 -3.92 3.95
N ALA A 190 6.58 -3.89 4.37
CA ALA A 190 7.69 -4.52 3.67
C ALA A 190 7.49 -6.04 3.55
N ARG A 191 7.06 -6.70 4.63
CA ARG A 191 6.71 -8.14 4.60
C ARG A 191 5.60 -8.43 3.59
N PHE A 192 4.51 -7.65 3.59
CA PHE A 192 3.41 -7.87 2.67
C PHE A 192 3.83 -7.71 1.21
N PHE A 193 4.60 -6.68 0.90
CA PHE A 193 5.20 -6.48 -0.42
C PHE A 193 6.07 -7.67 -0.83
N LEU A 194 6.98 -8.09 0.05
CA LEU A 194 7.90 -9.20 -0.21
C LEU A 194 7.17 -10.53 -0.44
N LEU A 195 6.12 -10.83 0.33
CA LEU A 195 5.31 -12.04 0.12
C LEU A 195 4.57 -12.01 -1.22
N ARG A 196 4.07 -10.83 -1.64
CA ARG A 196 3.45 -10.69 -2.96
C ARG A 196 4.46 -10.86 -4.09
N ALA A 197 5.66 -10.31 -3.91
CA ALA A 197 6.76 -10.49 -4.86
C ALA A 197 7.17 -11.95 -4.96
N ASP A 198 7.31 -12.64 -3.83
CA ASP A 198 7.66 -14.07 -3.76
C ASP A 198 6.62 -14.96 -4.43
N LEU A 199 5.33 -14.70 -4.21
CA LEU A 199 4.26 -15.43 -4.87
C LEU A 199 4.20 -15.18 -6.39
N ALA A 200 4.53 -13.96 -6.83
CA ALA A 200 4.59 -13.61 -8.25
C ALA A 200 5.86 -14.11 -8.94
N TRP A 201 6.93 -14.38 -8.18
CA TRP A 201 8.26 -14.66 -8.70
C TRP A 201 8.34 -15.89 -9.61
N PRO A 202 7.82 -17.08 -9.24
CA PRO A 202 7.85 -18.26 -10.11
C PRO A 202 7.17 -18.02 -11.47
N SER A 203 6.10 -17.23 -11.48
CA SER A 203 5.40 -16.87 -12.71
C SER A 203 6.24 -15.94 -13.59
N PHE A 204 6.96 -14.99 -12.98
CA PHE A 204 7.91 -14.14 -13.70
C PHE A 204 9.06 -14.96 -14.30
N VAL A 205 9.68 -15.85 -13.50
CA VAL A 205 10.76 -16.74 -13.95
C VAL A 205 10.32 -17.56 -15.16
N ARG A 206 9.14 -18.19 -15.10
CA ARG A 206 8.58 -18.95 -16.23
C ARG A 206 8.44 -18.06 -17.49
N ARG A 207 7.82 -16.89 -17.35
CA ARG A 207 7.68 -15.93 -18.48
C ARG A 207 9.03 -15.50 -19.05
N MET A 208 10.06 -15.35 -18.23
CA MET A 208 11.41 -15.02 -18.69
C MET A 208 12.05 -16.17 -19.47
N HIS A 209 11.84 -17.43 -19.07
CA HIS A 209 12.33 -18.58 -19.83
C HIS A 209 11.55 -18.78 -21.14
N ASP A 210 10.23 -18.53 -21.13
CA ASP A 210 9.37 -18.66 -22.31
C ASP A 210 9.58 -17.51 -23.31
N THR A 211 10.18 -16.40 -22.89
CA THR A 211 10.44 -15.25 -23.77
C THR A 211 11.74 -15.48 -24.54
N PRO A 212 11.69 -15.66 -25.87
CA PRO A 212 12.90 -15.82 -26.68
C PRO A 212 13.73 -14.54 -26.67
N GLU A 213 15.05 -14.68 -26.87
CA GLU A 213 15.97 -13.53 -26.94
C GLU A 213 15.71 -12.64 -28.16
N HIS A 214 15.03 -13.16 -29.18
CA HIS A 214 14.55 -12.42 -30.34
C HIS A 214 13.02 -12.58 -30.47
N PRO A 215 12.26 -11.48 -30.71
CA PRO A 215 12.72 -10.11 -30.89
C PRO A 215 13.20 -9.44 -29.60
N VAL A 216 14.27 -8.62 -29.69
CA VAL A 216 14.93 -8.02 -28.51
C VAL A 216 14.00 -7.10 -27.72
N ASN A 217 13.01 -6.48 -28.37
CA ASN A 217 12.04 -5.60 -27.70
C ASN A 217 11.22 -6.33 -26.64
N SER A 218 10.71 -7.54 -26.92
CA SER A 218 9.92 -8.30 -25.94
C SER A 218 10.80 -8.78 -24.78
N TRP A 219 11.99 -9.25 -25.09
CA TRP A 219 12.96 -9.70 -24.08
C TRP A 219 13.39 -8.56 -23.15
N CYS A 220 13.76 -7.41 -23.71
CA CYS A 220 14.09 -6.21 -22.94
C CYS A 220 12.90 -5.68 -22.13
N ALA A 221 11.68 -5.75 -22.67
CA ALA A 221 10.48 -5.33 -21.94
C ALA A 221 10.27 -6.19 -20.68
N ARG A 222 10.50 -7.50 -20.77
CA ARG A 222 10.44 -8.39 -19.59
C ARG A 222 11.49 -8.06 -18.54
N LEU A 223 12.73 -7.80 -18.97
CA LEU A 223 13.79 -7.38 -18.04
C LEU A 223 13.48 -6.05 -17.35
N LYS A 224 12.81 -5.11 -18.04
CA LYS A 224 12.38 -3.84 -17.45
C LYS A 224 11.30 -4.00 -16.38
N GLU A 225 10.56 -5.11 -16.33
CA GLU A 225 9.65 -5.41 -15.21
C GLU A 225 10.43 -5.44 -13.89
N LEU A 226 11.67 -5.97 -13.88
CA LEU A 226 12.53 -6.00 -12.69
C LEU A 226 12.94 -4.60 -12.24
N GLN A 227 13.23 -3.70 -13.17
CA GLN A 227 13.51 -2.30 -12.85
C GLN A 227 12.30 -1.64 -12.17
N ALA A 228 11.08 -1.87 -12.66
CA ALA A 228 9.87 -1.33 -12.05
C ALA A 228 9.65 -1.86 -10.62
N MET A 229 9.95 -3.14 -10.39
CA MET A 229 9.93 -3.72 -9.03
C MET A 229 10.99 -3.07 -8.13
N ALA A 230 12.20 -2.84 -8.65
CA ALA A 230 13.28 -2.16 -7.93
C ALA A 230 12.92 -0.71 -7.56
N GLU A 231 12.25 0.02 -8.46
CA GLU A 231 11.76 1.36 -8.18
C GLU A 231 10.69 1.38 -7.08
N THR A 232 9.82 0.36 -7.05
CA THR A 232 8.79 0.23 -6.00
C THR A 232 9.45 0.11 -4.61
N ILE A 233 10.51 -0.69 -4.51
CA ILE A 233 11.30 -0.80 -3.27
C ILE A 233 11.95 0.54 -2.90
N ARG A 234 12.57 1.22 -3.87
CA ARG A 234 13.26 2.51 -3.63
C ARG A 234 12.32 3.64 -3.24
N ARG A 235 11.07 3.62 -3.70
CA ARG A 235 10.04 4.60 -3.33
C ARG A 235 9.48 4.39 -1.92
N GLY A 236 9.94 3.35 -1.22
CA GLY A 236 9.68 3.16 0.21
C GLY A 236 8.52 2.23 0.55
N ILE A 237 8.06 1.41 -0.41
CA ILE A 237 6.97 0.42 -0.28
C ILE A 237 5.67 1.00 0.32
#